data_AF-X0GUQ5-F1
#
_entry.id   AF-X0GUQ5-F1
#
_cell.length_a   1.000
_cell.length_b   1.000
_cell.length_c   1.000
_cell.angle_alpha   90.00
_cell.angle_beta   90.00
_cell.angle_gamma   90.00
#
_symmetry.space_group_name_H-M   'P 1'
#
loop_
_entity.id
_entity.type
_entity.pdbx_description
1 polymer ?
#
loop_
_entity_poly.entity_id
_entity_poly.type
_entity_poly.pdbx_seq_one_letter_code
_entity_poly.pdbx_strand_id
1 'polypeptide(L)'
;MATRELLVVILNHTNEELNTEPEWPALTNGHFEKAPDLPPPQTILAGESGMLRCKSSHIGSGIEGSITYRIVGFGPRNEVTFSWSVPYVGVNRFNAASAIPNFTVNILGGRGNQAVVVFVFEPSQKTDGGMEDGGVLAAVAKYPLECAEGPLSGINHH
;
A
#
# COMPACT_ATOMS: atom_id res chain seq x y z
N MET A 1 7.16 13.28 -25.82
CA MET A 1 6.14 13.89 -24.92
C MET A 1 5.68 12.82 -23.95
N ALA A 2 5.73 13.05 -22.64
CA ALA A 2 5.55 11.99 -21.63
C ALA A 2 4.23 12.16 -20.87
N THR A 3 3.48 11.06 -20.77
CA THR A 3 2.37 10.89 -19.82
C THR A 3 2.93 10.49 -18.44
N ARG A 4 2.13 10.68 -17.39
CA ARG A 4 2.43 10.19 -16.04
C ARG A 4 1.63 8.91 -15.79
N GLU A 5 2.25 7.98 -15.09
CA GLU A 5 1.67 6.71 -14.67
C GLU A 5 2.01 6.48 -13.20
N LEU A 6 1.04 5.96 -12.45
CA LEU A 6 1.18 5.69 -11.03
C LEU A 6 0.55 4.34 -10.70
N LEU A 7 1.33 3.48 -10.05
CA LEU A 7 0.83 2.32 -9.34
C LEU A 7 0.69 2.66 -7.86
N VAL A 8 -0.51 2.50 -7.31
CA VAL A 8 -0.78 2.62 -5.88
C VAL A 8 -0.98 1.23 -5.31
N VAL A 9 -0.21 0.90 -4.28
CA VAL A 9 -0.34 -0.35 -3.52
C VAL A 9 -0.67 0.02 -2.08
N ILE A 10 -1.74 -0.56 -1.54
CA ILE A 10 -2.15 -0.39 -0.14
C ILE A 10 -1.97 -1.76 0.52
N LEU A 11 -1.03 -1.85 1.45
CA LEU A 11 -0.80 -3.04 2.27
C LEU A 11 -1.51 -2.88 3.59
N ASN A 12 -2.44 -3.78 3.89
CA ASN A 12 -3.11 -3.82 5.18
C ASN A 12 -2.36 -4.75 6.14
N HIS A 13 -1.43 -4.20 6.91
CA HIS A 13 -0.69 -4.94 7.94
C HIS A 13 -1.40 -4.89 9.31
N THR A 14 -2.71 -4.64 9.30
CA THR A 14 -3.54 -4.73 10.51
C THR A 14 -4.34 -6.02 10.51
N ASN A 15 -4.99 -6.30 11.64
CA ASN A 15 -5.95 -7.40 11.77
C ASN A 15 -7.37 -6.97 11.38
N GLU A 16 -7.54 -5.75 10.88
CA GLU A 16 -8.84 -5.17 10.57
C GLU A 16 -9.12 -5.22 9.08
N GLU A 17 -10.39 -5.29 8.70
CA GLU A 17 -10.82 -5.18 7.32
C GLU A 17 -10.99 -3.71 6.93
N LEU A 18 -10.59 -3.36 5.70
CA LEU A 18 -10.81 -2.06 5.10
C LEU A 18 -11.89 -2.14 4.03
N ASN A 19 -12.92 -1.31 4.14
CA ASN A 19 -14.01 -1.21 3.15
C ASN A 19 -14.16 0.21 2.60
N THR A 20 -14.27 0.34 1.29
CA THR A 20 -14.63 1.60 0.61
C THR A 20 -15.97 1.44 -0.11
N GLU A 21 -16.54 2.56 -0.56
CA GLU A 21 -17.70 2.54 -1.44
C GLU A 21 -17.43 1.70 -2.70
N PRO A 22 -18.45 1.02 -3.26
CA PRO A 22 -18.28 0.12 -4.39
C PRO A 22 -17.89 0.85 -5.69
N GLU A 23 -18.10 2.16 -5.72
CA GLU A 23 -17.79 3.02 -6.86
C GLU A 23 -16.30 3.35 -6.92
N TRP A 24 -15.76 3.54 -8.14
CA TRP A 24 -14.40 4.04 -8.27
C TRP A 24 -14.31 5.45 -7.65
N PRO A 25 -13.31 5.75 -6.83
CA PRO A 25 -13.13 7.10 -6.33
C PRO A 25 -12.92 8.07 -7.50
N ALA A 26 -13.28 9.33 -7.33
CA ALA A 26 -12.98 10.35 -8.31
C ALA A 26 -11.49 10.76 -8.19
N LEU A 27 -10.78 10.82 -9.30
CA LEU A 27 -9.49 11.52 -9.36
C LEU A 27 -9.74 13.00 -9.65
N THR A 28 -9.02 13.87 -8.96
CA THR A 28 -8.99 15.31 -9.29
C THR A 28 -8.29 15.54 -10.64
N ASN A 29 -7.29 14.73 -10.97
CA ASN A 29 -6.65 14.72 -12.29
C ASN A 29 -6.18 13.32 -12.70
N GLY A 30 -6.30 13.00 -13.98
CA GLY A 30 -6.03 11.66 -14.51
C GLY A 30 -7.27 10.75 -14.53
N HIS A 31 -7.04 9.46 -14.78
CA HIS A 31 -8.06 8.42 -14.73
C HIS A 31 -7.46 7.12 -14.19
N PHE A 32 -8.31 6.26 -13.62
CA PHE A 32 -7.92 4.90 -13.29
C PHE A 32 -7.83 4.05 -14.56
N GLU A 33 -6.77 3.26 -14.68
CA GLU A 33 -6.69 2.20 -15.68
C GLU A 33 -7.49 1.00 -15.17
N LYS A 34 -8.71 0.89 -15.69
CA LYS A 34 -9.63 -0.20 -15.35
C LYS A 34 -9.28 -1.40 -16.22
N ALA A 35 -8.83 -2.48 -15.59
CA ALA A 35 -8.67 -3.77 -16.25
C ALA A 35 -9.79 -4.71 -15.77
N PRO A 36 -10.36 -5.59 -16.63
CA PRO A 36 -11.43 -6.51 -16.22
C PRO A 36 -11.05 -7.41 -15.04
N ASP A 37 -9.76 -7.69 -14.91
CA ASP A 37 -9.10 -8.48 -13.86
C ASP A 37 -8.69 -7.65 -12.63
N LEU A 38 -8.87 -6.32 -12.66
CA LEU A 38 -8.48 -5.40 -11.59
C LEU A 38 -9.64 -4.46 -11.20
N PRO A 39 -10.69 -4.97 -10.52
CA PRO A 39 -11.73 -4.13 -9.94
C PRO A 39 -11.11 -3.18 -8.90
N PRO A 40 -11.79 -2.05 -8.57
CA PRO A 40 -11.32 -1.23 -7.47
C PRO A 40 -11.27 -2.11 -6.21
N PRO A 41 -10.21 -2.06 -5.40
CA PRO A 41 -10.12 -2.84 -4.18
C PRO A 41 -11.16 -2.33 -3.19
N GLN A 42 -12.39 -2.81 -3.29
CA GLN A 42 -13.51 -2.41 -2.45
C GLN A 42 -13.29 -2.84 -1.01
N THR A 43 -12.75 -4.05 -0.86
CA THR A 43 -12.37 -4.65 0.41
C THR A 43 -10.90 -5.02 0.37
N ILE A 44 -10.17 -4.73 1.45
CA ILE A 44 -8.84 -5.25 1.70
C ILE A 44 -8.89 -5.96 3.05
N LEU A 45 -8.83 -7.29 3.04
CA LEU A 45 -8.87 -8.07 4.26
C LEU A 45 -7.60 -7.86 5.10
N ALA A 46 -7.65 -8.33 6.34
CA ALA A 46 -6.50 -8.35 7.23
C ALA A 46 -5.31 -9.08 6.58
N GLY A 47 -4.14 -8.43 6.55
CA GLY A 47 -2.93 -8.97 5.92
C GLY A 47 -2.89 -8.91 4.39
N GLU A 48 -3.96 -8.47 3.72
CA GLU A 48 -4.03 -8.42 2.26
C GLU A 48 -3.60 -7.06 1.69
N SER A 49 -3.63 -6.95 0.36
CA SER A 49 -3.28 -5.73 -0.37
C SER A 49 -4.29 -5.36 -1.44
N GLY A 50 -4.54 -4.06 -1.57
CA GLY A 50 -5.26 -3.47 -2.70
C GLY A 50 -4.31 -2.79 -3.68
N MET A 51 -4.68 -2.77 -4.97
CA MET A 51 -3.89 -2.13 -6.01
C MET A 51 -4.76 -1.27 -6.92
N LEU A 52 -4.25 -0.09 -7.28
CA LEU A 52 -4.88 0.83 -8.23
C LEU A 52 -3.84 1.28 -9.26
N ARG A 53 -4.23 1.38 -10.53
CA ARG A 53 -3.41 1.99 -11.59
C ARG A 53 -4.04 3.28 -12.03
N CYS A 54 -3.23 4.34 -12.11
CA CYS A 54 -3.65 5.66 -12.55
C CYS A 54 -2.78 6.14 -13.71
N LYS A 55 -3.39 6.91 -14.61
CA LYS A 55 -2.71 7.51 -15.75
C LYS A 55 -3.16 8.95 -15.97
N SER A 56 -2.24 9.81 -16.37
CA SER A 56 -2.55 11.19 -16.76
C SER A 56 -3.44 11.19 -18.00
N SER A 57 -4.45 12.05 -18.04
CA SER A 57 -5.41 12.09 -19.16
C SER A 57 -4.83 12.62 -20.47
N HIS A 58 -3.78 13.45 -20.42
CA HIS A 58 -3.10 13.91 -21.63
C HIS A 58 -1.63 14.25 -21.34
N ILE A 59 -0.86 14.44 -22.40
CA ILE A 59 0.51 14.95 -22.31
C ILE A 59 0.48 16.30 -21.58
N GLY A 60 1.39 16.50 -20.62
CA GLY A 60 1.46 17.76 -19.87
C GLY A 60 0.59 17.81 -18.62
N SER A 61 -0.24 16.79 -18.33
CA SER A 61 -1.00 16.71 -17.08
C SER A 61 -0.37 15.77 -16.05
N GLY A 62 -0.77 15.96 -14.78
CA GLY A 62 -0.39 15.10 -13.67
C GLY A 62 -1.47 14.07 -13.32
N ILE A 63 -1.23 13.33 -12.25
CA ILE A 63 -2.21 12.46 -11.59
C ILE A 63 -2.44 13.00 -10.19
N GLU A 64 -3.69 13.19 -9.79
CA GLU A 64 -4.03 13.63 -8.44
C GLU A 64 -5.32 12.95 -7.99
N GLY A 65 -5.29 12.40 -6.78
CA GLY A 65 -6.47 11.82 -6.18
C GLY A 65 -6.22 11.21 -4.82
N SER A 66 -7.27 10.59 -4.30
CA SER A 66 -7.28 9.92 -3.02
C SER A 66 -8.28 8.78 -3.01
N ILE A 67 -8.09 7.86 -2.08
CA ILE A 67 -9.06 6.83 -1.73
C ILE A 67 -9.18 6.76 -0.21
N THR A 68 -10.41 6.60 0.28
CA THR A 68 -10.72 6.55 1.70
C THR A 68 -11.41 5.24 2.01
N TYR A 69 -10.89 4.52 2.99
CA TYR A 69 -11.47 3.29 3.51
C TYR A 69 -12.01 3.52 4.91
N ARG A 70 -13.06 2.79 5.25
CA ARG A 70 -13.54 2.57 6.61
C ARG A 70 -12.91 1.32 7.19
N ILE A 71 -12.40 1.42 8.41
CA ILE A 71 -11.88 0.31 9.20
C ILE A 71 -13.07 -0.37 9.87
N VAL A 72 -13.34 -1.62 9.48
CA VAL A 72 -14.49 -2.39 9.97
C VAL A 72 -14.37 -2.64 11.48
N GLY A 73 -15.49 -2.67 12.19
CA GLY A 73 -15.53 -2.95 13.63
C GLY A 73 -15.28 -1.73 14.53
N PHE A 74 -14.98 -0.57 13.96
CA PHE A 74 -14.82 0.68 14.72
C PHE A 74 -16.07 1.58 14.63
N GLY A 75 -16.24 2.45 15.63
CA GLY A 75 -17.35 3.40 15.72
C GLY A 75 -17.29 4.53 14.68
N PRO A 76 -18.10 5.60 14.84
CA PRO A 76 -18.06 6.72 13.90
C PRO A 76 -16.66 7.37 13.87
N ARG A 77 -16.21 7.78 12.67
CA ARG A 77 -14.84 8.27 12.38
C ARG A 77 -13.76 7.18 12.39
N ASN A 78 -14.00 6.16 11.59
CA ASN A 78 -13.13 5.00 11.41
C ASN A 78 -12.40 5.02 10.06
N GLU A 79 -12.08 6.19 9.53
CA GLU A 79 -11.59 6.32 8.17
C GLU A 79 -10.06 6.36 8.10
N VAL A 80 -9.50 5.79 7.03
CA VAL A 80 -8.13 5.97 6.61
C VAL A 80 -8.11 6.43 5.16
N THR A 81 -7.48 7.57 4.90
CA THR A 81 -7.39 8.19 3.57
C THR A 81 -5.96 8.11 3.06
N PHE A 82 -5.80 7.64 1.83
CA PHE A 82 -4.54 7.62 1.09
C PHE A 82 -4.63 8.60 -0.08
N SER A 83 -3.64 9.46 -0.25
CA SER A 83 -3.67 10.54 -1.25
C SER A 83 -2.33 10.67 -1.98
N TRP A 84 -2.41 11.05 -3.26
CA TRP A 84 -1.25 11.18 -4.12
C TRP A 84 -1.40 12.35 -5.09
N SER A 85 -0.26 12.94 -5.43
CA SER A 85 -0.12 13.97 -6.45
C SER A 85 1.20 13.75 -7.20
N VAL A 86 1.11 13.40 -8.48
CA VAL A 86 2.23 13.20 -9.40
C VAL A 86 2.12 14.28 -10.48
N PRO A 87 2.68 15.48 -10.23
CA PRO A 87 2.51 16.61 -11.15
C PRO A 87 3.31 16.39 -12.44
N TYR A 88 2.91 17.08 -13.52
CA TYR A 88 3.69 17.07 -14.75
C TYR A 88 5.09 17.71 -14.57
N VAL A 89 5.17 18.76 -13.74
CA VAL A 89 6.44 19.40 -13.33
C VAL A 89 6.45 19.49 -11.82
N GLY A 90 7.53 19.03 -11.20
CA GLY A 90 7.72 19.08 -9.75
C GLY A 90 8.00 17.70 -9.14
N VAL A 91 7.84 17.63 -7.83
CA VAL A 91 8.11 16.43 -7.02
C VAL A 91 6.79 15.72 -6.71
N ASN A 92 6.79 14.40 -6.81
CA ASN A 92 5.66 13.58 -6.41
C ASN A 92 5.40 13.74 -4.90
N ARG A 93 4.14 13.87 -4.52
CA ARG A 93 3.70 13.98 -3.14
C ARG A 93 2.74 12.85 -2.82
N PHE A 94 2.95 12.23 -1.67
CA PHE A 94 2.13 11.14 -1.18
C PHE A 94 1.86 11.41 0.29
N ASN A 95 0.62 11.19 0.72
CA ASN A 95 0.20 11.44 2.09
C ASN A 95 -0.89 10.46 2.51
N ALA A 96 -1.02 10.22 3.80
CA ALA A 96 -2.05 9.41 4.37
C ALA A 96 -2.49 9.97 5.73
N ALA A 97 -3.77 9.77 6.05
CA ALA A 97 -4.35 10.20 7.31
C ALA A 97 -5.28 9.12 7.84
N SER A 98 -5.11 8.74 9.10
CA SER A 98 -6.05 7.86 9.82
C SER A 98 -6.82 8.68 10.85
N ALA A 99 -8.12 8.46 10.93
CA ALA A 99 -8.99 9.05 11.93
C ALA A 99 -8.80 8.41 13.33
N ILE A 100 -8.25 7.19 13.38
CA ILE A 100 -8.05 6.47 14.64
C ILE A 100 -6.55 6.49 15.01
N PRO A 101 -6.17 7.03 16.18
CA PRO A 101 -4.77 7.27 16.54
C PRO A 101 -3.97 5.99 16.84
N ASN A 102 -4.64 4.85 16.97
CA ASN A 102 -4.01 3.54 17.16
C ASN A 102 -3.50 2.93 15.84
N PHE A 103 -3.66 3.62 14.71
CA PHE A 103 -3.11 3.20 13.43
C PHE A 103 -2.23 4.29 12.82
N THR A 104 -1.25 3.87 12.04
CA THR A 104 -0.36 4.74 11.28
C THR A 104 -0.21 4.22 9.86
N VAL A 105 0.29 5.07 8.96
CA VAL A 105 0.57 4.70 7.58
C VAL A 105 2.01 5.07 7.24
N ASN A 106 2.82 4.07 6.93
CA ASN A 106 4.14 4.30 6.34
C ASN A 106 4.01 4.47 4.83
N ILE A 107 4.75 5.42 4.27
CA ILE A 107 4.65 5.80 2.85
C ILE A 107 5.99 5.59 2.16
N LEU A 108 6.00 4.69 1.17
CA LEU A 108 7.15 4.43 0.32
C LEU A 108 6.85 4.93 -1.09
N GLY A 109 7.23 6.18 -1.36
CA GLY A 109 6.92 6.88 -2.61
C GLY A 109 8.09 6.90 -3.61
N GLY A 110 7.82 6.44 -4.83
CA GLY A 110 8.74 6.50 -5.96
C GLY A 110 8.79 7.89 -6.62
N ARG A 111 9.87 8.12 -7.38
CA ARG A 111 10.10 9.35 -8.16
C ARG A 111 9.90 9.08 -9.65
N GLY A 112 9.85 10.14 -10.45
CA GLY A 112 9.81 10.04 -11.92
C GLY A 112 8.40 10.11 -12.51
N ASN A 113 8.30 9.74 -13.78
CA ASN A 113 7.05 9.76 -14.58
C ASN A 113 6.25 8.46 -14.50
N GLN A 114 6.92 7.33 -14.26
CA GLN A 114 6.30 6.05 -13.90
C GLN A 114 6.62 5.78 -12.44
N ALA A 115 5.72 6.17 -11.54
CA ALA A 115 5.93 6.09 -10.11
C ALA A 115 5.17 4.90 -9.51
N VAL A 116 5.69 4.40 -8.39
CA VAL A 116 4.99 3.46 -7.52
C VAL A 116 4.91 4.09 -6.14
N VAL A 117 3.76 4.04 -5.50
CA VAL A 117 3.61 4.36 -4.08
C VAL A 117 3.08 3.15 -3.35
N VAL A 118 3.72 2.80 -2.23
CA VAL A 118 3.24 1.79 -1.31
C VAL A 118 2.84 2.47 -0.01
N PHE A 119 1.58 2.32 0.36
CA PHE A 119 1.05 2.69 1.67
C PHE A 119 0.98 1.45 2.54
N VAL A 120 1.65 1.45 3.68
CA VAL A 120 1.61 0.35 4.65
C VAL A 120 0.79 0.81 5.84
N PHE A 121 -0.45 0.32 5.94
CA PHE A 121 -1.34 0.60 7.05
C PHE A 121 -1.08 -0.39 8.18
N GLU A 122 -0.69 0.11 9.35
CA GLU A 122 -0.22 -0.71 10.47
C GLU A 122 -0.69 -0.18 11.83
N PRO A 123 -0.72 -1.01 12.88
CA PRO A 123 -0.98 -0.54 14.23
C PRO A 123 0.11 0.46 14.68
N SER A 124 -0.30 1.56 15.27
CA SER A 124 0.58 2.52 15.91
C SER A 124 1.20 1.87 17.15
N GLN A 125 2.53 1.78 17.18
CA GLN A 125 3.23 1.35 18.39
C GLN A 125 3.03 2.41 19.47
N LYS A 126 2.19 2.12 20.46
CA LYS A 126 2.23 2.88 21.70
C LYS A 126 3.59 2.62 22.34
N THR A 127 4.45 3.61 22.38
CA THR A 127 5.54 3.66 23.36
C THR A 127 4.88 3.82 24.73
N ASP A 128 4.42 2.72 25.32
CA ASP A 128 3.96 2.71 26.70
C ASP A 128 5.22 2.81 27.56
N GLY A 129 5.40 3.96 28.20
CA GLY A 129 6.59 4.26 28.97
C GLY A 129 6.67 3.43 30.24
N GLY A 130 7.73 2.62 30.35
CA GLY A 130 8.37 2.24 31.61
C GLY A 130 7.87 0.97 32.30
N MET A 131 8.57 -0.15 32.08
CA MET A 131 9.36 -0.81 33.13
C MET A 131 10.33 -1.83 32.49
N GLU A 132 11.54 -1.88 33.05
CA GLU A 132 12.71 -2.62 32.61
C GLU A 132 12.53 -4.14 32.66
N ASP A 133 13.05 -4.82 31.63
CA ASP A 133 14.00 -5.95 31.69
C ASP A 133 13.71 -7.02 30.62
N GLY A 134 14.76 -7.43 29.91
CA GLY A 134 14.75 -8.62 29.06
C GLY A 134 14.22 -8.44 27.64
N GLY A 135 15.07 -7.92 26.75
CA GLY A 135 14.78 -7.83 25.31
C GLY A 135 14.42 -9.18 24.67
N VAL A 136 13.25 -9.24 24.03
CA VAL A 136 12.94 -10.19 22.96
C VAL A 136 11.96 -9.53 21.97
N LEU A 137 12.45 -8.56 21.20
CA LEU A 137 11.81 -8.15 19.95
C LEU A 137 12.75 -8.53 18.80
N ALA A 138 12.75 -9.80 18.43
CA ALA A 138 13.26 -10.27 17.15
C ALA A 138 12.72 -11.67 16.85
N ALA A 139 11.44 -11.77 16.48
CA ALA A 139 10.92 -12.99 15.85
C ALA A 139 9.84 -12.65 14.83
N VAL A 140 10.20 -11.89 13.80
CA VAL A 140 9.50 -11.92 12.51
C VAL A 140 10.56 -12.07 11.40
N ALA A 141 10.61 -13.31 10.90
CA ALA A 141 11.20 -13.77 9.65
C ALA A 141 12.69 -13.46 9.36
N LYS A 142 13.60 -14.23 9.98
CA LYS A 142 14.76 -14.77 9.24
C LYS A 142 14.40 -16.17 8.74
N TYR A 143 13.72 -16.25 7.60
CA TYR A 143 13.89 -17.39 6.72
C TYR A 143 14.79 -16.90 5.58
N PRO A 144 16.05 -17.35 5.48
CA PRO A 144 16.75 -17.22 4.22
C PRO A 144 15.98 -18.07 3.21
N LEU A 145 15.60 -17.45 2.09
CA LEU A 145 15.17 -18.19 0.90
C LEU A 145 16.33 -19.13 0.52
N GLU A 146 16.25 -20.40 0.92
CA GLU A 146 17.10 -21.44 0.34
C GLU A 146 16.70 -21.56 -1.13
N CYS A 147 17.60 -21.12 -2.01
CA CYS A 147 17.52 -21.45 -3.42
C CYS A 147 17.58 -22.98 -3.53
N ALA A 148 16.56 -23.58 -4.14
CA ALA A 148 16.52 -25.01 -4.37
C ALA A 148 17.72 -25.46 -5.24
N GLU A 149 18.71 -26.09 -4.62
CA GLU A 149 19.71 -26.87 -5.33
C GLU A 149 19.07 -28.20 -5.73
N GLY A 150 18.98 -28.44 -7.04
CA GLY A 150 18.48 -29.69 -7.59
C GLY A 150 19.39 -30.87 -7.19
N PRO A 151 18.84 -32.09 -7.03
CA PRO A 151 19.64 -33.22 -6.59
C PRO A 151 20.65 -33.65 -7.66
N LEU A 152 21.93 -33.53 -7.34
CA LEU A 152 23.02 -34.26 -7.97
C LEU A 152 22.87 -35.75 -7.65
N SER A 153 22.31 -36.52 -8.59
CA SER A 153 22.36 -37.97 -8.54
C SER A 153 23.75 -38.45 -8.96
N GLY A 154 24.61 -38.67 -7.96
CA GLY A 154 25.76 -39.56 -8.09
C GLY A 154 25.34 -40.96 -7.64
N ILE A 155 25.19 -41.89 -8.58
CA ILE A 155 25.10 -43.33 -8.29
C ILE A 155 26.46 -43.93 -8.65
N ASN A 156 27.15 -44.49 -7.67
CA ASN A 156 28.34 -45.31 -7.87
C ASN A 156 28.13 -46.72 -7.29
N HIS A 157 28.60 -47.69 -8.08
CA HIS A 157 28.94 -49.09 -7.79
C HIS A 157 27.84 -50.15 -7.62
N HIS A 158 27.77 -51.05 -8.61
CA HIS A 158 28.24 -52.44 -8.43
C HIS A 158 28.84 -52.99 -9.73
#